data_AF-A0A7Y3BUX0-F1
#
_entry.id   AF-A0A7Y3BUX0-F1
#
_cell.length_a   1.000
_cell.length_b   1.000
_cell.length_c   1.000
_cell.angle_alpha   90.00
_cell.angle_beta   90.00
_cell.angle_gamma   90.00
#
_symmetry.space_group_name_H-M   'P 1'
#
loop_
_entity.id
_entity.type
_entity.pdbx_description
1 polymer ?
#
loop_
_entity_poly.entity_id
_entity_poly.type
_entity_poly.pdbx_seq_one_letter_code
_entity_poly.pdbx_strand_id
1 'polypeptide(L)'
;MDVVLGPDIFVNASIALGSPPERAVRRAFGGPARPKTSTWVMERVESMLQALPEFKDDAVARQMTTIRGLVEVVETKSFSAEEWNEALVALAQAAGVARVLTDHPDLLAGNGMSGVEFVSSDDWLGEQVTPPPPPGT
;
A
#
# COMPACT_ATOMS: atom_id res chain seq x y z
N MET A 1 8.99 -9.52 -5.18
CA MET A 1 8.20 -8.30 -4.96
C MET A 1 7.74 -8.43 -3.54
N ASP A 2 8.35 -7.65 -2.65
CA ASP A 2 8.48 -8.08 -1.25
C ASP A 2 7.65 -7.22 -0.31
N VAL A 3 6.68 -6.48 -0.86
CA VAL A 3 5.82 -5.53 -0.14
C VAL A 3 4.38 -5.58 -0.67
N VAL A 4 3.42 -5.32 0.21
CA VAL A 4 2.03 -4.93 -0.13
C VAL A 4 1.79 -3.47 0.24
N LEU A 5 0.76 -2.85 -0.33
CA LEU A 5 0.48 -1.43 -0.13
C LEU A 5 -0.76 -1.24 0.75
N GLY A 6 -0.67 -0.32 1.71
CA GLY A 6 -1.78 0.15 2.53
C GLY A 6 -2.72 1.11 1.78
N PRO A 7 -3.95 1.32 2.28
CA PRO A 7 -4.94 2.20 1.65
C PRO A 7 -4.45 3.64 1.49
N ASP A 8 -3.76 4.16 2.50
CA ASP A 8 -3.24 5.53 2.54
C ASP A 8 -2.23 5.81 1.42
N ILE A 9 -1.39 4.82 1.06
CA ILE A 9 -0.44 4.93 -0.05
C ILE A 9 -1.15 5.10 -1.40
N PHE A 10 -2.23 4.35 -1.63
CA PHE A 10 -3.06 4.49 -2.83
C PHE A 10 -3.74 5.86 -2.89
N VAL A 11 -4.29 6.32 -1.78
CA VAL A 11 -4.97 7.61 -1.67
C VAL A 11 -3.97 8.73 -1.94
N ASN A 12 -2.81 8.72 -1.27
CA ASN A 12 -1.75 9.71 -1.46
C ASN A 12 -1.28 9.77 -2.92
N ALA A 13 -1.05 8.62 -3.55
CA ALA A 13 -0.67 8.55 -4.97
C ALA A 13 -1.78 9.03 -5.92
N SER A 14 -3.05 8.90 -5.53
CA SER A 14 -4.20 9.39 -6.31
C SER A 14 -4.33 10.91 -6.27
N ILE A 15 -3.83 11.55 -5.21
CA ILE A 15 -3.90 13.00 -5.01
C ILE A 15 -2.64 13.71 -5.54
N ALA A 16 -1.48 13.07 -5.44
CA ALA A 16 -0.21 13.78 -5.53
C ALA A 16 0.66 13.35 -6.72
N LEU A 17 0.56 14.11 -7.82
CA LEU A 17 1.47 14.04 -8.98
C LEU A 17 2.91 14.46 -8.60
N GLY A 18 3.89 13.59 -8.86
CA GLY A 18 5.32 13.75 -8.61
C GLY A 18 5.78 13.46 -7.17
N SER A 19 4.90 13.01 -6.28
CA SER A 19 5.18 12.89 -4.84
C SER A 19 5.94 11.62 -4.44
N PRO A 20 6.54 11.54 -3.22
CA PRO A 20 7.10 10.29 -2.70
C PRO A 20 6.09 9.12 -2.69
N PRO A 21 4.85 9.25 -2.19
CA PRO A 21 3.89 8.15 -2.23
C PRO A 21 3.58 7.65 -3.65
N GLU A 22 3.42 8.55 -4.63
CA GLU A 22 3.23 8.15 -6.03
C GLU A 22 4.46 7.43 -6.60
N ARG A 23 5.67 7.90 -6.28
CA ARG A 23 6.91 7.22 -6.67
C ARG A 23 7.01 5.84 -6.03
N ALA A 24 6.61 5.70 -4.76
CA ALA A 24 6.59 4.43 -4.05
C ALA A 24 5.64 3.43 -4.72
N VAL A 25 4.41 3.88 -5.01
CA VAL A 25 3.42 3.13 -5.81
C VAL A 25 4.02 2.73 -7.15
N ARG A 26 4.45 3.67 -7.99
CA ARG A 26 4.99 3.36 -9.34
C ARG A 26 6.16 2.38 -9.29
N ARG A 27 7.01 2.46 -8.27
CA ARG A 27 8.15 1.55 -8.07
C ARG A 27 7.69 0.18 -7.62
N ALA A 28 6.71 0.08 -6.72
CA ALA A 28 6.07 -1.18 -6.36
C ALA A 28 5.39 -1.81 -7.59
N PHE A 29 4.54 -1.06 -8.28
CA PHE A 29 3.84 -1.48 -9.50
C PHE A 29 4.74 -1.65 -10.74
N GLY A 30 6.02 -1.25 -10.67
CA GLY A 30 6.94 -1.26 -11.81
C GLY A 30 7.53 -2.63 -12.15
N GLY A 31 7.23 -3.66 -11.35
CA GLY A 31 7.62 -5.04 -11.61
C GLY A 31 6.75 -5.73 -12.68
N PRO A 32 7.22 -6.85 -13.27
CA PRO A 32 6.47 -7.60 -14.28
C PRO A 32 5.21 -8.30 -13.72
N ALA A 33 5.08 -8.40 -12.40
CA ALA A 33 3.93 -9.02 -11.72
C ALA A 33 3.00 -7.94 -11.15
N ARG A 34 1.69 -8.20 -11.20
CA ARG A 34 0.72 -7.33 -10.53
C ARG A 34 0.88 -7.47 -9.01
N PRO A 35 1.01 -6.36 -8.25
CA PRO A 35 0.98 -6.42 -6.80
C PRO A 35 -0.35 -6.99 -6.31
N LYS A 36 -0.27 -7.69 -5.18
CA LYS A 36 -1.44 -8.20 -4.48
C LYS A 36 -2.02 -7.15 -3.54
N THR A 37 -3.33 -7.11 -3.44
CA THR A 37 -4.10 -6.30 -2.49
C THR A 37 -5.30 -7.08 -1.98
N SER A 38 -6.03 -6.58 -0.98
CA SER A 38 -7.26 -7.22 -0.48
C SER A 38 -8.50 -6.38 -0.80
N THR A 39 -9.66 -7.02 -0.79
CA THR A 39 -10.95 -6.31 -0.91
C THR A 39 -11.10 -5.23 0.16
N TRP A 40 -10.66 -5.51 1.38
CA TRP A 40 -10.66 -4.53 2.48
C TRP A 40 -9.85 -3.28 2.14
N VAL A 41 -8.63 -3.43 1.59
CA VAL A 41 -7.82 -2.27 1.18
C VAL A 41 -8.56 -1.47 0.12
N MET A 42 -9.17 -2.13 -0.87
CA MET A 42 -9.92 -1.46 -1.93
C MET A 42 -11.11 -0.65 -1.40
N GLU A 43 -11.89 -1.22 -0.48
CA GLU A 43 -13.01 -0.54 0.16
C GLU A 43 -12.55 0.69 0.98
N ARG A 44 -11.41 0.57 1.67
CA ARG A 44 -10.82 1.70 2.40
C ARG A 44 -10.33 2.80 1.49
N VAL A 45 -9.67 2.46 0.37
CA VAL A 45 -9.24 3.47 -0.61
C VAL A 45 -10.45 4.22 -1.17
N GLU A 46 -11.50 3.51 -1.55
CA GLU A 46 -12.73 4.14 -2.06
C GLU A 46 -13.36 5.08 -1.02
N SER A 47 -13.53 4.61 0.21
CA SER A 47 -14.09 5.40 1.31
C SER A 47 -13.25 6.64 1.63
N MET A 48 -11.92 6.51 1.62
CA MET A 48 -11.01 7.63 1.86
C MET A 48 -11.03 8.64 0.71
N LEU A 49 -11.10 8.19 -0.55
CA LEU A 49 -11.22 9.09 -1.69
C LEU A 49 -12.56 9.83 -1.71
N GLN A 50 -13.66 9.15 -1.37
CA GLN A 50 -14.99 9.78 -1.25
C GLN A 50 -15.06 10.83 -0.14
N ALA A 51 -14.28 10.65 0.93
CA ALA A 51 -14.21 11.62 2.02
C ALA A 51 -13.48 12.92 1.63
N LEU A 52 -12.75 12.94 0.50
CA LEU A 52 -12.05 14.11 0.02
C LEU A 52 -12.99 14.99 -0.82
N PRO A 53 -13.21 16.26 -0.43
CA PRO A 53 -14.16 17.14 -1.13
C PRO A 53 -13.75 17.46 -2.58
N GLU A 54 -12.48 17.28 -2.92
CA GLU A 54 -11.94 17.50 -4.26
C GLU A 54 -12.21 16.31 -5.21
N PHE A 55 -12.49 15.13 -4.65
CA PHE A 55 -12.79 13.91 -5.40
C PHE A 55 -14.31 13.75 -5.54
N LYS A 56 -14.83 14.13 -6.71
CA LYS A 56 -16.23 13.82 -7.08
C LYS A 56 -16.42 12.31 -7.26
N ASP A 57 -17.63 11.81 -7.05
CA ASP A 57 -17.97 10.38 -7.18
C ASP A 57 -17.48 9.76 -8.50
N ASP A 58 -17.65 10.46 -9.62
CA ASP A 58 -17.18 10.01 -10.94
C ASP A 58 -15.65 9.87 -11.02
N ALA A 59 -14.91 10.73 -10.33
CA ALA A 59 -13.45 10.67 -10.27
C ALA A 59 -12.99 9.50 -9.40
N VAL A 60 -13.67 9.25 -8.27
CA VAL A 60 -13.41 8.07 -7.42
C VAL A 60 -13.64 6.78 -8.21
N ALA A 61 -14.77 6.66 -8.91
CA ALA A 61 -15.09 5.46 -9.68
C ALA A 61 -14.04 5.15 -10.76
N ARG A 62 -13.56 6.18 -11.48
CA ARG A 62 -12.48 6.04 -12.47
C ARG A 62 -11.16 5.63 -11.82
N GLN A 63 -10.84 6.20 -10.67
CA GLN A 63 -9.63 5.88 -9.93
C GLN A 63 -9.67 4.44 -9.43
N MET A 64 -10.77 4.01 -8.80
CA MET A 64 -10.96 2.64 -8.35
C MET A 64 -10.91 1.63 -9.50
N THR A 65 -11.48 1.96 -10.65
CA THR A 65 -11.38 1.13 -11.87
C THR A 65 -9.93 0.96 -12.30
N THR A 66 -9.14 2.04 -12.28
CA THR A 66 -7.72 2.02 -12.63
C THR A 66 -6.93 1.16 -11.65
N ILE A 67 -7.10 1.37 -10.34
CA ILE A 67 -6.39 0.60 -9.31
C ILE A 67 -6.71 -0.88 -9.44
N ARG A 68 -7.98 -1.26 -9.62
CA ARG A 68 -8.41 -2.66 -9.83
C ARG A 68 -7.75 -3.31 -11.06
N GLY A 69 -7.48 -2.54 -12.11
CA GLY A 69 -6.79 -3.03 -13.30
C GLY A 69 -5.29 -3.30 -13.08
N LEU A 70 -4.68 -2.68 -12.07
CA LEU A 70 -3.25 -2.73 -11.78
C LEU A 70 -2.87 -3.76 -10.71
N VAL A 71 -3.82 -4.17 -9.86
CA VAL A 71 -3.62 -5.08 -8.73
C VAL A 71 -4.24 -6.46 -8.96
N GLU A 72 -3.75 -7.45 -8.24
CA GLU A 72 -4.43 -8.73 -8.02
C GLU A 72 -5.12 -8.70 -6.65
N VAL A 73 -6.44 -8.87 -6.63
CA VAL A 73 -7.18 -8.92 -5.35
C VAL A 73 -7.13 -10.35 -4.80
N VAL A 74 -6.58 -10.50 -3.59
CA VAL A 74 -6.58 -11.74 -2.84
C VAL A 74 -7.64 -11.71 -1.75
N GLU A 75 -8.29 -12.85 -1.53
CA GLU A 75 -9.27 -13.03 -0.48
C GLU A 75 -8.58 -13.05 0.89
N THR A 76 -9.03 -12.19 1.78
CA THR A 76 -8.64 -12.16 3.20
C THR A 76 -9.87 -12.35 4.07
N LYS A 77 -9.68 -12.49 5.38
CA LYS A 77 -10.81 -12.38 6.32
C LYS A 77 -11.46 -11.00 6.18
N SER A 78 -12.72 -10.91 6.61
CA SER A 78 -13.42 -9.63 6.73
C SER A 78 -12.94 -8.91 7.99
N PHE A 79 -12.56 -7.66 7.82
CA PHE A 79 -12.13 -6.77 8.89
C PHE A 79 -13.00 -5.51 8.89
N SER A 80 -13.20 -4.90 10.05
CA SER A 80 -13.82 -3.59 10.19
C SER A 80 -12.88 -2.48 9.71
N ALA A 81 -13.42 -1.26 9.56
CA ALA A 81 -12.65 -0.12 9.09
C ALA A 81 -11.54 0.35 10.05
N GLU A 82 -11.62 -0.04 11.32
CA GLU A 82 -10.68 0.33 12.38
C GLU A 82 -9.54 -0.69 12.54
N GLU A 83 -9.73 -1.92 12.06
CA GLU A 83 -8.77 -3.04 12.14
C GLU A 83 -7.67 -2.95 11.06
N TRP A 84 -7.01 -1.80 10.97
CA TRP A 84 -5.96 -1.55 9.98
C TRP A 84 -4.78 -2.52 10.11
N ASN A 85 -4.32 -2.75 11.34
CA ASN A 85 -3.15 -3.58 11.59
C ASN A 85 -3.44 -5.03 11.19
N GLU A 86 -4.53 -5.61 11.69
CA GLU A 86 -4.94 -6.98 11.42
C GLU A 86 -5.21 -7.22 9.93
N ALA A 87 -5.89 -6.28 9.26
CA ALA A 87 -6.19 -6.38 7.84
C ALA A 87 -4.93 -6.37 6.97
N LEU A 88 -3.98 -5.48 7.28
CA LEU A 88 -2.74 -5.35 6.54
C LEU A 88 -1.77 -6.52 6.79
N VAL A 89 -1.68 -7.01 8.03
CA VAL A 89 -0.92 -8.22 8.36
C VAL A 89 -1.50 -9.43 7.62
N ALA A 90 -2.83 -9.58 7.61
CA ALA A 90 -3.49 -10.68 6.89
C ALA A 90 -3.26 -10.59 5.38
N LEU A 91 -3.28 -9.39 4.81
CA LEU A 91 -2.93 -9.17 3.41
C LEU A 91 -1.47 -9.55 3.13
N ALA A 92 -0.53 -9.11 3.95
CA ALA A 92 0.89 -9.44 3.77
C ALA A 92 1.10 -10.96 3.79
N GLN A 93 0.49 -11.67 4.74
CA GLN A 93 0.53 -13.12 4.83
C GLN A 93 -0.11 -13.82 3.62
N ALA A 94 -1.28 -13.36 3.16
CA ALA A 94 -1.95 -13.91 1.98
C ALA A 94 -1.16 -13.64 0.69
N ALA A 95 -0.45 -12.51 0.64
CA ALA A 95 0.42 -12.17 -0.47
C ALA A 95 1.75 -12.93 -0.45
N GLY A 96 2.13 -13.49 0.70
CA GLY A 96 3.40 -14.17 0.93
C GLY A 96 4.57 -13.20 1.10
N VAL A 97 4.31 -12.01 1.63
CA VAL A 97 5.31 -10.97 1.89
C VAL A 97 5.41 -10.66 3.38
N ALA A 98 6.56 -10.13 3.80
CA ALA A 98 6.82 -9.76 5.20
C ALA A 98 6.78 -8.25 5.44
N ARG A 99 6.42 -7.44 4.44
CA ARG A 99 6.46 -5.98 4.55
C ARG A 99 5.19 -5.34 3.99
N VAL A 100 4.72 -4.30 4.67
CA VAL A 100 3.58 -3.47 4.28
C VAL A 100 4.06 -2.03 4.18
N LEU A 101 3.82 -1.40 3.04
CA LEU A 101 4.05 0.04 2.87
C LEU A 101 2.83 0.82 3.35
N THR A 102 3.02 1.71 4.32
CA THR A 102 1.99 2.59 4.87
C THR A 102 2.64 3.84 5.47
N ASP A 103 2.01 4.99 5.25
CA ASP A 103 2.33 6.27 5.89
C ASP A 103 1.42 6.53 7.11
N HIS A 104 0.69 5.51 7.59
CA HIS A 104 -0.18 5.64 8.75
C HIS A 104 0.66 5.77 10.04
N PRO A 105 0.58 6.90 10.76
CA PRO A 105 1.51 7.22 11.85
C PRO A 105 1.44 6.21 13.00
N ASP A 106 0.25 5.71 13.34
CA ASP A 106 0.07 4.75 14.43
C ASP A 106 0.65 3.37 14.10
N LEU A 107 0.62 2.97 12.82
CA LEU A 107 1.22 1.71 12.36
C LEU A 107 2.74 1.80 12.30
N LEU A 108 3.27 2.95 11.88
CA LEU A 108 4.71 3.22 11.85
C LEU A 108 5.31 3.41 13.24
N ALA A 109 4.54 3.89 14.22
CA ALA A 109 4.96 3.98 15.61
C ALA A 109 4.90 2.62 16.34
N GLY A 110 4.19 1.64 15.78
CA GLY A 110 4.08 0.30 16.32
C GLY A 110 5.29 -0.58 15.96
N ASN A 111 5.68 -1.48 16.86
CA ASN A 111 6.57 -2.58 16.51
C ASN A 111 5.75 -3.62 15.74
N GLY A 112 6.04 -3.80 14.44
CA GLY A 112 5.30 -4.70 13.54
C GLY A 112 4.87 -6.04 14.16
N MET A 113 3.65 -6.49 13.86
CA MET A 113 3.07 -7.69 14.45
C MET A 113 3.30 -8.91 13.55
N SER A 114 3.44 -10.09 14.18
CA SER A 114 3.46 -11.39 13.48
C SER A 114 4.54 -11.54 12.40
N GLY A 115 5.68 -10.86 12.55
CA GLY A 115 6.79 -10.92 11.58
C GLY A 115 6.54 -10.11 10.31
N VAL A 116 5.49 -9.27 10.29
CA VAL A 116 5.23 -8.29 9.24
C VAL A 116 5.71 -6.93 9.71
N GLU A 117 6.55 -6.29 8.90
CA GLU A 117 7.09 -4.96 9.14
C GLU A 117 6.27 -3.90 8.40
N PHE A 118 5.92 -2.82 9.10
CA PHE A 118 5.34 -1.62 8.48
C PHE A 118 6.46 -0.66 8.14
N VAL A 119 6.53 -0.25 6.87
CA VAL A 119 7.59 0.62 6.36
C VAL A 119 6.94 1.86 5.73
N SER A 120 7.48 3.04 6.03
CA SER A 120 7.00 4.27 5.41
C SER A 120 7.36 4.31 3.93
N SER A 121 6.60 5.06 3.12
CA SER A 121 6.92 5.19 1.70
C SER A 121 8.28 5.85 1.46
N ASP A 122 8.67 6.82 2.30
CA ASP A 122 9.96 7.50 2.22
C ASP A 122 11.15 6.59 2.61
N ASP A 123 11.03 5.83 3.70
CA ASP A 123 12.09 4.90 4.12
C ASP A 123 12.34 3.83 3.05
N TRP A 124 11.26 3.26 2.51
CA TRP A 124 11.35 2.29 1.45
C TRP A 124 11.97 2.85 0.17
N LEU A 125 11.60 4.09 -0.22
CA LEU A 125 12.25 4.75 -1.34
C LEU A 125 13.75 4.95 -1.09
N GLY A 126 14.14 5.30 0.13
CA GLY A 126 15.52 5.35 0.60
C GLY A 126 16.25 4.02 0.36
N GLU A 127 15.68 2.90 0.82
CA GLU A 127 16.24 1.56 0.60
C GLU A 127 16.45 1.25 -0.89
N GLN A 128 15.49 1.61 -1.74
CA GLN A 128 15.54 1.32 -3.18
C GLN A 128 16.60 2.13 -3.94
N VAL A 129 17.02 3.29 -3.41
CA VAL A 129 18.08 4.12 -4.01
C VAL A 129 19.46 3.87 -3.41
N THR A 130 19.53 3.13 -2.29
CA THR A 130 20.81 2.77 -1.69
C THR A 130 21.42 1.62 -2.48
N PRO A 131 22.67 1.74 -3.01
CA PRO A 131 23.33 0.61 -3.62
C PRO A 131 23.43 -0.55 -2.61
N PRO A 132 23.28 -1.82 -3.03
CA PRO A 132 23.54 -2.94 -2.14
C PRO A 132 24.96 -2.80 -1.57
N PRO A 133 25.16 -3.09 -0.28
CA PRO A 133 26.50 -2.99 0.31
C PRO A 133 27.48 -3.83 -0.53
N PRO A 134 28.70 -3.33 -0.78
CA PRO A 134 29.69 -4.08 -1.55
C PRO A 134 29.89 -5.45 -0.88
N PRO A 135 29.99 -6.54 -1.65
CA PRO A 135 30.29 -7.85 -1.09
C PRO A 135 31.54 -7.72 -0.20
N GLY A 136 31.40 -8.08 1.08
CA GLY A 136 32.52 -8.03 2.02
C GLY A 136 33.69 -8.83 1.48
N THR A 137 34.87 -8.22 1.46
CA THR A 137 36.15 -8.85 1.14
C THR A 137 36.55 -9.89 2.16
#